data_AF-A0A256WPW8-F1
#
_entry.id   AF-A0A256WPW8-F1
#
_cell.length_a   1.000
_cell.length_b   1.000
_cell.length_c   1.000
_cell.angle_alpha   90.00
_cell.angle_beta   90.00
_cell.angle_gamma   90.00
#
_symmetry.space_group_name_H-M   'P 1'
#
loop_
_entity.id
_entity.type
_entity.pdbx_description
1 polymer ?
#
loop_
_entity_poly.entity_id
_entity_poly.type
_entity_poly.pdbx_seq_one_letter_code
_entity_poly.pdbx_strand_id
1 'polypeptide(L)'
;MTTEEFWNIYINEDILKIFDLTYDFFSKELPKEFIEDYDVGEILTETRGHHETAKEFDKVVKFSNLLMEKQPKLYQEHFQYFDDFLIDYYCFHKDRNKVEKSFANFVINPFQDFDQYLISFKKLLFYEHTDILDNAIIKNYKETYLSEQLIGNASEDLTLSKFHITLEAFSQKENDTVFDRGKFLEILEEYEFDFDEKFLAAIEIGMQEQISNENIATAFLNDRTHFITTLEMYFLKYMQERKFSFALSGWLWYKVLAFWEENNKKNKCKPNVYFRVHTKVLEKYLSGLRGDMFLDNKSQMIAVLWGSIYIYDFLKSIEIINQKTFDIFIEASKVLKGIIIGQHTSDLWNSNFVHLWAKPDSISATEFIEEEKIFKKSILFKNQNFNELQSEISEELANLGELSSHIIAGGKSKKNDYPPSLIDSLFDHNLDIAFEEDEILEAINAEEESAKNDKNEHTPSTSNNLLDTNHYATQEIKPFKAEKKVGRNETCPCGSGKKYKKCCGK
;
A
#
# COMPACT_ATOMS: atom_id res chain seq x y z
N MET A 1 32.41 23.16 -24.40
CA MET A 1 30.98 23.41 -24.63
C MET A 1 30.58 24.53 -23.72
N THR A 2 30.06 25.62 -24.28
CA THR A 2 29.50 26.71 -23.50
C THR A 2 28.12 26.33 -22.97
N THR A 3 27.60 27.10 -22.01
CA THR A 3 26.24 26.96 -21.50
C THR A 3 25.19 27.07 -22.61
N GLU A 4 25.33 28.06 -23.47
CA GLU A 4 24.42 28.32 -24.60
C GLU A 4 24.43 27.17 -25.63
N GLU A 5 25.62 26.64 -25.93
CA GLU A 5 25.76 25.48 -26.82
C GLU A 5 25.06 24.24 -26.24
N PHE A 6 25.26 23.96 -24.95
CA PHE A 6 24.60 22.85 -24.27
C PHE A 6 23.08 23.01 -24.29
N TRP A 7 22.58 24.17 -23.88
CA TRP A 7 21.14 24.42 -23.80
C TRP A 7 20.45 24.31 -25.17
N ASN A 8 21.07 24.87 -26.21
CA ASN A 8 20.54 24.76 -27.57
C ASN A 8 20.47 23.31 -28.06
N ILE A 9 21.40 22.45 -27.65
CA ILE A 9 21.31 21.01 -27.94
C ILE A 9 20.19 20.37 -27.12
N TYR A 10 20.13 20.65 -25.81
CA TYR A 10 19.14 20.08 -24.90
C TYR A 10 17.69 20.31 -25.36
N ILE A 11 17.33 21.52 -25.79
CA ILE A 11 15.95 21.85 -26.18
C ILE A 11 15.55 21.36 -27.58
N ASN A 12 16.51 20.98 -28.43
CA ASN A 12 16.25 20.64 -29.84
C ASN A 12 16.48 19.17 -30.17
N GLU A 13 17.24 18.44 -29.35
CA GLU A 13 17.56 17.04 -29.57
C GLU A 13 16.75 16.11 -28.65
N ASP A 14 16.66 14.85 -29.04
CA ASP A 14 16.07 13.79 -28.22
C ASP A 14 16.96 13.53 -27.00
N ILE A 15 16.40 13.69 -25.79
CA ILE A 15 17.08 13.49 -24.50
C ILE A 15 17.82 12.13 -24.46
N LEU A 16 17.21 11.08 -25.03
CA LEU A 16 17.81 9.74 -25.03
C LEU A 16 19.11 9.66 -25.82
N LYS A 17 19.28 10.54 -26.83
CA LYS A 17 20.45 10.58 -27.71
C LYS A 17 21.58 11.46 -27.19
N ILE A 18 21.29 12.39 -26.27
CA ILE A 18 22.27 13.35 -25.76
C ILE A 18 22.81 12.96 -24.37
N PHE A 19 22.51 11.76 -23.85
CA PHE A 19 22.96 11.32 -22.53
C PHE A 19 24.45 11.54 -22.27
N ASP A 20 25.33 11.08 -23.17
CA ASP A 20 26.78 11.18 -22.97
C ASP A 20 27.25 12.65 -22.97
N LEU A 21 26.59 13.51 -23.76
CA LEU A 21 26.84 14.94 -23.77
C LEU A 21 26.40 15.60 -22.46
N THR A 22 25.21 15.26 -21.97
CA THR A 22 24.71 15.70 -20.66
C THR A 22 25.63 15.22 -19.53
N TYR A 23 26.00 13.94 -19.54
CA TYR A 23 26.93 13.36 -18.57
C TYR A 23 28.27 14.11 -18.56
N ASP A 24 28.88 14.35 -19.72
CA ASP A 24 30.14 15.07 -19.82
C ASP A 24 30.03 16.53 -19.37
N PHE A 25 28.89 17.18 -19.61
CA PHE A 25 28.63 18.55 -19.17
C PHE A 25 28.57 18.63 -17.64
N PHE A 26 27.76 17.77 -17.00
CA PHE A 26 27.62 17.71 -15.53
C PHE A 26 28.84 17.12 -14.81
N SER A 27 29.76 16.47 -15.53
CA SER A 27 31.02 15.95 -14.95
C SER A 27 32.05 17.03 -14.61
N LYS A 28 31.83 18.26 -15.10
CA LYS A 28 32.70 19.43 -14.92
C LYS A 28 32.05 20.41 -13.96
N GLU A 29 32.83 21.36 -13.45
CA GLU A 29 32.27 22.47 -12.68
C GLU A 29 31.26 23.25 -13.53
N LEU A 30 30.04 23.39 -13.02
CA LEU A 30 28.97 24.07 -13.74
C LEU A 30 29.15 25.59 -13.64
N PRO A 31 29.02 26.33 -14.77
CA PRO A 31 29.06 27.79 -14.75
C PRO A 31 27.97 28.35 -13.83
N LYS A 32 28.29 29.38 -13.05
CA LYS A 32 27.33 30.00 -12.12
C LYS A 32 26.08 30.52 -12.84
N GLU A 33 26.28 31.17 -14.00
CA GLU A 33 25.20 31.63 -14.89
C GLU A 33 24.30 30.48 -15.36
N PHE A 34 24.83 29.26 -15.53
CA PHE A 34 23.99 28.13 -15.91
C PHE A 34 22.99 27.76 -14.80
N ILE A 35 23.44 27.77 -13.55
CA ILE A 35 22.59 27.44 -12.40
C ILE A 35 21.57 28.56 -12.13
N GLU A 36 21.95 29.83 -12.37
CA GLU A 36 21.09 30.99 -12.11
C GLU A 36 20.08 31.25 -13.23
N ASP A 37 20.46 31.04 -14.49
CA ASP A 37 19.67 31.48 -15.66
C ASP A 37 18.87 30.35 -16.33
N TYR A 38 19.12 29.08 -16.00
CA TYR A 38 18.49 27.92 -16.62
C TYR A 38 17.79 27.01 -15.61
N ASP A 39 16.75 26.30 -16.06
CA ASP A 39 16.06 25.30 -15.23
C ASP A 39 16.87 24.00 -15.19
N VAL A 40 17.89 23.99 -14.33
CA VAL A 40 18.74 22.82 -14.12
C VAL A 40 17.92 21.67 -13.54
N GLY A 41 16.93 21.96 -12.70
CA GLY A 41 16.04 20.95 -12.12
C GLY A 41 15.32 20.14 -13.20
N GLU A 42 14.74 20.82 -14.19
CA GLU A 42 14.11 20.17 -15.35
C GLU A 42 15.09 19.25 -16.09
N ILE A 43 16.31 19.72 -16.40
CA ILE A 43 17.32 18.90 -17.10
C ILE A 43 17.63 17.62 -16.30
N LEU A 44 17.75 17.73 -14.98
CA LEU A 44 18.02 16.60 -14.10
C LEU A 44 16.87 15.59 -14.13
N THR A 45 15.64 16.05 -13.92
CA THR A 45 14.45 15.18 -13.84
C THR A 45 14.11 14.56 -15.19
N GLU A 46 14.24 15.32 -16.28
CA GLU A 46 13.97 14.84 -17.64
C GLU A 46 15.03 13.83 -18.10
N THR A 47 16.32 14.09 -17.85
CA THR A 47 17.39 13.12 -18.13
C THR A 47 17.13 11.81 -17.39
N ARG A 48 16.84 11.89 -16.08
CA ARG A 48 16.52 10.70 -15.26
C ARG A 48 15.29 9.98 -15.79
N GLY A 49 14.16 10.69 -15.93
CA GLY A 49 12.84 10.12 -16.22
C GLY A 49 12.72 9.50 -17.61
N HIS A 50 13.30 10.14 -18.64
CA HIS A 50 13.31 9.57 -20.00
C HIS A 50 14.13 8.28 -20.06
N HIS A 51 15.31 8.25 -19.46
CA HIS A 51 16.15 7.05 -19.45
C HIS A 51 15.54 5.91 -18.64
N GLU A 52 14.84 6.20 -17.53
CA GLU A 52 14.08 5.19 -16.80
C GLU A 52 12.93 4.62 -17.64
N THR A 53 12.14 5.48 -18.27
CA THR A 53 11.02 5.07 -19.15
C THR A 53 11.53 4.18 -20.30
N ALA A 54 12.72 4.49 -20.83
CA ALA A 54 13.38 3.70 -21.87
C ALA A 54 14.05 2.39 -21.36
N LYS A 55 13.94 2.09 -20.06
CA LYS A 55 14.60 0.96 -19.38
C LYS A 55 16.14 1.01 -19.47
N GLU A 56 16.72 2.20 -19.58
CA GLU A 56 18.17 2.44 -19.57
C GLU A 56 18.67 2.71 -18.14
N PHE A 57 18.32 1.83 -17.20
CA PHE A 57 18.57 2.01 -15.76
C PHE A 57 20.03 2.21 -15.40
N ASP A 58 20.97 1.58 -16.13
CA ASP A 58 22.40 1.79 -15.94
C ASP A 58 22.80 3.26 -16.17
N LYS A 59 22.17 3.95 -17.13
CA LYS A 59 22.40 5.37 -17.37
C LYS A 59 21.85 6.22 -16.24
N VAL A 60 20.67 5.88 -15.72
CA VAL A 60 20.08 6.55 -14.55
C VAL A 60 21.01 6.43 -13.35
N VAL A 61 21.43 5.21 -12.99
CA VAL A 61 22.35 4.97 -11.88
C VAL A 61 23.69 5.69 -12.09
N LYS A 62 24.24 5.66 -13.31
CA LYS A 62 25.49 6.33 -13.66
C LYS A 62 25.37 7.85 -13.50
N PHE A 63 24.25 8.45 -13.91
CA PHE A 63 24.02 9.89 -13.78
C PHE A 63 23.81 10.30 -12.32
N SER A 64 23.01 9.56 -11.54
CA SER A 64 22.84 9.84 -10.11
C SER A 64 24.19 9.82 -9.36
N ASN A 65 25.03 8.81 -9.61
CA ASN A 65 26.35 8.72 -9.00
C ASN A 65 27.27 9.90 -9.40
N LEU A 66 27.18 10.35 -10.67
CA LEU A 66 27.92 11.52 -11.13
C LEU A 66 27.51 12.77 -10.35
N LEU A 67 26.21 13.00 -10.19
CA LEU A 67 25.70 14.17 -9.46
C LEU A 67 26.11 14.13 -7.99
N MET A 68 25.99 12.97 -7.32
CA MET A 68 26.46 12.81 -5.94
C MET A 68 27.95 13.13 -5.78
N GLU A 69 28.80 12.76 -6.76
CA GLU A 69 30.25 12.95 -6.67
C GLU A 69 30.69 14.37 -7.09
N LYS A 70 30.16 14.88 -8.21
CA LYS A 70 30.63 16.11 -8.85
C LYS A 70 29.77 17.32 -8.56
N GLN A 71 28.48 17.12 -8.29
CA GLN A 71 27.49 18.18 -8.07
C GLN A 71 26.70 17.96 -6.76
N PRO A 72 27.34 17.71 -5.60
CA PRO A 72 26.65 17.24 -4.40
C PRO A 72 25.60 18.23 -3.85
N LYS A 73 25.80 19.54 -4.02
CA LYS A 73 24.81 20.55 -3.61
C LYS A 73 23.55 20.46 -4.46
N LEU A 74 23.74 20.39 -5.77
CA LEU A 74 22.65 20.26 -6.73
C LEU A 74 21.92 18.93 -6.55
N TYR A 75 22.64 17.84 -6.28
CA TYR A 75 22.02 16.57 -5.92
C TYR A 75 21.15 16.71 -4.67
N GLN A 76 21.65 17.37 -3.62
CA GLN A 76 20.90 17.56 -2.38
C GLN A 76 19.61 18.37 -2.58
N GLU A 77 19.59 19.35 -3.48
CA GLU A 77 18.39 20.14 -3.80
C GLU A 77 17.31 19.33 -4.53
N HIS A 78 17.69 18.23 -5.19
CA HIS A 78 16.81 17.43 -6.05
C HIS A 78 16.79 15.94 -5.70
N PHE A 79 17.30 15.54 -4.53
CA PHE A 79 17.57 14.13 -4.22
C PHE A 79 16.33 13.26 -4.33
N GLN A 80 15.15 13.80 -4.02
CA GLN A 80 13.88 13.07 -3.98
C GLN A 80 13.51 12.45 -5.33
N TYR A 81 13.95 13.06 -6.45
CA TYR A 81 13.71 12.56 -7.80
C TYR A 81 14.69 11.48 -8.26
N PHE A 82 15.75 11.25 -7.49
CA PHE A 82 16.77 10.25 -7.79
C PHE A 82 16.75 9.10 -6.80
N ASP A 83 16.67 9.41 -5.50
CA ASP A 83 16.74 8.43 -4.43
C ASP A 83 15.54 7.48 -4.44
N ASP A 84 14.36 7.93 -4.87
CA ASP A 84 13.16 7.10 -5.03
C ASP A 84 13.41 5.92 -5.98
N PHE A 85 13.93 6.19 -7.18
CA PHE A 85 14.27 5.19 -8.18
C PHE A 85 15.43 4.32 -7.69
N LEU A 86 16.46 4.92 -7.08
CA LEU A 86 17.60 4.16 -6.58
C LEU A 86 17.17 3.17 -5.49
N ILE A 87 16.25 3.55 -4.61
CA ILE A 87 15.67 2.65 -3.61
C ILE A 87 14.97 1.47 -4.30
N ASP A 88 14.05 1.73 -5.23
CA ASP A 88 13.34 0.67 -5.96
C ASP A 88 14.32 -0.26 -6.71
N TYR A 89 15.28 0.33 -7.42
CA TYR A 89 16.30 -0.41 -8.17
C TYR A 89 17.19 -1.26 -7.27
N TYR A 90 17.70 -0.73 -6.15
CA TYR A 90 18.58 -1.47 -5.26
C TYR A 90 17.83 -2.48 -4.38
N CYS A 91 16.57 -2.22 -4.03
CA CYS A 91 15.68 -3.20 -3.41
C CYS A 91 15.49 -4.41 -4.34
N PHE A 92 15.18 -4.19 -5.61
CA PHE A 92 15.06 -5.27 -6.60
C PHE A 92 16.35 -6.09 -6.74
N HIS A 93 17.51 -5.42 -6.76
CA HIS A 93 18.83 -6.05 -6.84
C HIS A 93 19.35 -6.59 -5.50
N LYS A 94 18.59 -6.45 -4.41
CA LYS A 94 18.94 -6.91 -3.06
C LYS A 94 20.25 -6.29 -2.52
N ASP A 95 20.57 -5.06 -2.89
CA ASP A 95 21.76 -4.34 -2.43
C ASP A 95 21.42 -3.45 -1.22
N ARG A 96 21.31 -4.08 -0.04
CA ARG A 96 20.90 -3.41 1.21
C ARG A 96 21.72 -2.15 1.52
N ASN A 97 23.03 -2.17 1.28
CA ASN A 97 23.90 -1.04 1.60
C ASN A 97 23.58 0.19 0.73
N LYS A 98 23.28 -0.03 -0.55
CA LYS A 98 22.89 1.06 -1.44
C LYS A 98 21.46 1.52 -1.17
N VAL A 99 20.55 0.61 -0.79
CA VAL A 99 19.22 0.98 -0.30
C VAL A 99 19.32 1.93 0.89
N GLU A 100 20.09 1.58 1.91
CA GLU A 100 20.30 2.41 3.10
C GLU A 100 20.93 3.77 2.74
N LYS A 101 21.91 3.78 1.83
CA LYS A 101 22.55 5.01 1.36
C LYS A 101 21.56 5.92 0.61
N SER A 102 20.74 5.37 -0.28
CA SER A 102 19.75 6.14 -1.04
C SER A 102 18.62 6.66 -0.16
N PHE A 103 18.22 5.92 0.88
CA PHE A 103 17.21 6.40 1.82
C PHE A 103 17.75 7.42 2.85
N ALA A 104 19.07 7.58 2.97
CA ALA A 104 19.66 8.45 3.98
C ALA A 104 19.25 9.93 3.86
N ASN A 105 19.08 10.45 2.65
CA ASN A 105 18.66 11.84 2.45
C ASN A 105 17.22 12.09 2.92
N PHE A 106 16.34 11.12 2.68
CA PHE A 106 14.97 11.11 3.20
C PHE A 106 14.93 11.13 4.73
N VAL A 107 15.86 10.43 5.39
CA VAL A 107 15.99 10.45 6.86
C VAL A 107 16.56 11.78 7.37
N ILE A 108 17.48 12.41 6.63
CA ILE A 108 18.09 13.69 7.04
C ILE A 108 17.13 14.86 6.80
N ASN A 109 16.41 14.88 5.68
CA ASN A 109 15.54 15.97 5.24
C ASN A 109 14.15 15.47 4.83
N PRO A 110 13.37 14.83 5.73
CA PRO A 110 12.10 14.20 5.36
C PRO A 110 11.06 15.20 4.85
N PHE A 111 11.11 16.46 5.27
CA PHE A 111 10.15 17.51 4.87
C PHE A 111 10.47 18.18 3.53
N GLN A 112 11.61 17.84 2.89
CA GLN A 112 11.89 18.31 1.53
C GLN A 112 10.84 17.75 0.56
N ASP A 113 10.47 16.48 0.75
CA ASP A 113 9.35 15.84 0.08
C ASP A 113 8.84 14.69 0.96
N PHE A 114 7.88 15.03 1.84
CA PHE A 114 7.38 14.08 2.83
C PHE A 114 6.52 12.97 2.21
N ASP A 115 5.85 13.27 1.10
CA ASP A 115 5.07 12.28 0.36
C ASP A 115 5.99 11.21 -0.24
N GLN A 116 7.09 11.64 -0.87
CA GLN A 116 8.09 10.71 -1.40
C GLN A 116 8.85 9.96 -0.30
N TYR A 117 9.07 10.59 0.86
CA TYR A 117 9.57 9.91 2.07
C TYR A 117 8.65 8.74 2.45
N LEU A 118 7.32 8.97 2.54
CA LEU A 118 6.36 7.93 2.91
C LEU A 118 6.24 6.82 1.86
N ILE A 119 6.30 7.15 0.57
CA ILE A 119 6.33 6.14 -0.50
C ILE A 119 7.55 5.23 -0.31
N SER A 120 8.72 5.82 -0.14
CA SER A 120 9.99 5.10 0.03
C SER A 120 10.01 4.28 1.33
N PHE A 121 9.45 4.83 2.41
CA PHE A 121 9.26 4.14 3.69
C PHE A 121 8.42 2.86 3.51
N LYS A 122 7.28 2.95 2.81
CA LYS A 122 6.43 1.79 2.53
C LYS A 122 7.12 0.76 1.63
N LYS A 123 7.91 1.19 0.64
CA LYS A 123 8.73 0.28 -0.16
C LYS A 123 9.68 -0.52 0.72
N LEU A 124 10.46 0.15 1.57
CA LEU A 124 11.36 -0.50 2.51
C LEU A 124 10.63 -1.48 3.44
N LEU A 125 9.41 -1.15 3.88
CA LEU A 125 8.57 -2.04 4.67
C LEU A 125 8.24 -3.33 3.90
N PHE A 126 7.80 -3.20 2.64
CA PHE A 126 7.44 -4.35 1.81
C PHE A 126 8.65 -5.23 1.47
N TYR A 127 9.83 -4.62 1.33
CA TYR A 127 11.11 -5.32 1.16
C TYR A 127 11.74 -5.80 2.48
N GLU A 128 11.04 -5.70 3.62
CA GLU A 128 11.46 -6.20 4.94
C GLU A 128 12.76 -5.55 5.47
N HIS A 129 12.99 -4.27 5.15
CA HIS A 129 14.10 -3.46 5.66
C HIS A 129 13.76 -2.79 7.01
N THR A 130 13.24 -3.56 7.96
CA THR A 130 12.69 -3.05 9.23
C THR A 130 13.70 -2.32 10.11
N ASP A 131 14.98 -2.68 10.04
CA ASP A 131 16.05 -2.03 10.78
C ASP A 131 16.39 -0.62 10.24
N ILE A 132 16.34 -0.44 8.91
CA ILE A 132 16.45 0.89 8.28
C ILE A 132 15.24 1.74 8.70
N LEU A 133 14.04 1.15 8.72
CA LEU A 133 12.82 1.84 9.13
C LEU A 133 12.85 2.27 10.59
N ASP A 134 13.25 1.40 11.52
CA ASP A 134 13.31 1.75 12.95
C ASP A 134 14.26 2.94 13.19
N ASN A 135 15.41 2.94 12.51
CA ASN A 135 16.36 4.06 12.57
C ASN A 135 15.76 5.37 12.02
N ALA A 136 14.96 5.31 10.96
CA ALA A 136 14.27 6.48 10.41
C ALA A 136 13.20 7.00 11.36
N ILE A 137 12.38 6.10 11.91
CA ILE A 137 11.35 6.42 12.91
C ILE A 137 11.98 7.14 14.11
N ILE A 138 13.03 6.57 14.71
CA ILE A 138 13.72 7.16 15.88
C ILE A 138 14.17 8.60 15.60
N LYS A 139 14.61 8.90 14.37
CA LYS A 139 15.10 10.24 14.01
C LYS A 139 13.99 11.22 13.67
N ASN A 140 12.94 10.76 12.99
CA ASN A 140 11.98 11.66 12.33
C ASN A 140 10.60 11.71 13.01
N TYR A 141 10.29 10.79 13.91
CA TYR A 141 8.94 10.67 14.49
C TYR A 141 8.44 11.96 15.13
N LYS A 142 9.20 12.49 16.10
CA LYS A 142 8.78 13.65 16.89
C LYS A 142 8.56 14.90 16.03
N GLU A 143 9.43 15.13 15.06
CA GLU A 143 9.28 16.27 14.15
C GLU A 143 8.07 16.08 13.23
N THR A 144 7.85 14.85 12.75
CA THR A 144 6.68 14.50 11.92
C THR A 144 5.37 14.70 12.69
N TYR A 145 5.29 14.18 13.91
CA TYR A 145 4.11 14.23 14.77
C TYR A 145 3.73 15.66 15.15
N LEU A 146 4.70 16.52 15.41
CA LEU A 146 4.49 17.92 15.82
C LEU A 146 4.33 18.89 14.63
N SER A 147 4.47 18.43 13.39
CA SER A 147 4.48 19.32 12.23
C SER A 147 3.09 19.87 11.91
N GLU A 148 2.95 21.20 11.98
CA GLU A 148 1.74 21.91 11.52
C GLU A 148 1.64 21.97 9.98
N GLN A 149 2.71 21.63 9.26
CA GLN A 149 2.75 21.66 7.79
C GLN A 149 2.20 20.37 7.17
N LEU A 150 2.14 19.28 7.94
CA LEU A 150 1.65 18.00 7.49
C LEU A 150 0.15 17.85 7.81
N ILE A 151 -0.56 17.10 6.96
CA ILE A 151 -1.97 16.76 7.19
C ILE A 151 -2.06 15.81 8.39
N GLY A 152 -3.13 15.90 9.17
CA GLY A 152 -3.38 14.99 10.30
C GLY A 152 -3.29 13.52 9.86
N ASN A 153 -2.60 12.71 10.68
CA ASN A 153 -2.22 11.31 10.45
C ASN A 153 -0.93 11.08 9.63
N ALA A 154 -0.15 12.11 9.34
CA ALA A 154 1.13 11.95 8.63
C ALA A 154 2.16 11.03 9.31
N SER A 155 2.05 10.85 10.63
CA SER A 155 2.88 9.91 11.40
C SER A 155 2.33 8.48 11.44
N GLU A 156 1.14 8.20 10.89
CA GLU A 156 0.44 6.92 11.06
C GLU A 156 1.28 5.71 10.65
N ASP A 157 1.89 5.74 9.46
CA ASP A 157 2.75 4.64 8.98
C ASP A 157 3.98 4.43 9.90
N LEU A 158 4.52 5.51 10.47
CA LEU A 158 5.66 5.46 11.41
C LEU A 158 5.22 4.90 12.77
N THR A 159 4.10 5.39 13.31
CA THR A 159 3.49 4.92 14.55
C THR A 159 3.20 3.42 14.44
N LEU A 160 2.47 2.99 13.40
CA LEU A 160 2.10 1.60 13.19
C LEU A 160 3.33 0.70 13.07
N SER A 161 4.35 1.13 12.34
CA SER A 161 5.60 0.38 12.20
C SER A 161 6.34 0.29 13.54
N LYS A 162 6.42 1.38 14.30
CA LYS A 162 7.14 1.40 15.59
C LYS A 162 6.52 0.46 16.61
N PHE A 163 5.19 0.47 16.70
CA PHE A 163 4.43 -0.43 17.56
C PHE A 163 4.81 -1.89 17.27
N HIS A 164 4.71 -2.30 16.00
CA HIS A 164 4.96 -3.67 15.60
C HIS A 164 6.43 -4.10 15.71
N ILE A 165 7.38 -3.22 15.36
CA ILE A 165 8.82 -3.48 15.54
C ILE A 165 9.14 -3.69 17.03
N THR A 166 8.56 -2.85 17.89
CA THR A 166 8.74 -2.98 19.34
C THR A 166 8.13 -4.27 19.84
N LEU A 167 6.91 -4.59 19.41
CA LEU A 167 6.21 -5.82 19.79
C LEU A 167 7.00 -7.09 19.38
N GLU A 168 7.56 -7.11 18.18
CA GLU A 168 8.41 -8.21 17.70
C GLU A 168 9.64 -8.42 18.58
N ALA A 169 10.28 -7.33 19.00
CA ALA A 169 11.46 -7.39 19.87
C ALA A 169 11.16 -8.01 21.25
N PHE A 170 9.91 -7.93 21.72
CA PHE A 170 9.45 -8.65 22.91
C PHE A 170 9.16 -10.12 22.58
N SER A 171 8.49 -10.41 21.47
CA SER A 171 8.19 -11.78 21.03
C SER A 171 9.45 -12.65 20.86
N GLN A 172 10.55 -12.09 20.35
CA GLN A 172 11.78 -12.85 20.07
C GLN A 172 12.66 -13.09 21.30
N LYS A 173 12.48 -12.33 22.38
CA LYS A 173 13.28 -12.44 23.61
C LYS A 173 12.75 -13.47 24.60
N GLU A 174 11.52 -13.95 24.39
CA GLU A 174 10.79 -14.76 25.37
C GLU A 174 10.88 -16.26 25.05
N ASN A 175 12.01 -16.87 25.45
CA ASN A 175 11.96 -18.28 25.85
C ASN A 175 11.38 -18.32 27.29
N ASP A 176 10.07 -18.55 27.41
CA ASP A 176 9.33 -18.83 28.65
C ASP A 176 9.16 -17.68 29.68
N THR A 177 9.17 -16.40 29.28
CA THR A 177 8.81 -15.28 30.19
C THR A 177 7.52 -14.58 29.76
N VAL A 178 6.71 -14.19 30.75
CA VAL A 178 5.47 -13.41 30.60
C VAL A 178 5.76 -12.06 29.92
N PHE A 179 4.93 -11.68 28.93
CA PHE A 179 4.97 -10.37 28.25
C PHE A 179 5.16 -9.21 29.24
N ASP A 180 6.32 -8.55 29.19
CA ASP A 180 6.65 -7.44 30.09
C ASP A 180 6.01 -6.14 29.61
N ARG A 181 4.72 -5.99 29.92
CA ARG A 181 3.92 -4.80 29.59
C ARG A 181 4.54 -3.49 30.07
N GLY A 182 5.18 -3.49 31.24
CA GLY A 182 5.78 -2.28 31.82
C GLY A 182 6.88 -1.72 30.92
N LYS A 183 7.83 -2.58 30.52
CA LYS A 183 8.91 -2.17 29.59
C LYS A 183 8.39 -1.86 28.19
N PHE A 184 7.37 -2.58 27.72
CA PHE A 184 6.76 -2.32 26.41
C PHE A 184 6.19 -0.90 26.34
N LEU A 185 5.44 -0.49 27.36
CA LEU A 185 4.87 0.85 27.46
C LEU A 185 5.96 1.93 27.64
N GLU A 186 7.00 1.65 28.42
CA GLU A 186 8.14 2.56 28.62
C GLU A 186 8.82 2.93 27.27
N ILE A 187 9.00 1.96 26.38
CA ILE A 187 9.61 2.21 25.05
C ILE A 187 8.68 3.05 24.16
N LEU A 188 7.37 2.83 24.26
CA LEU A 188 6.38 3.50 23.41
C LEU A 188 5.95 4.87 23.91
N GLU A 189 6.30 5.26 25.15
CA GLU A 189 5.99 6.57 25.72
C GLU A 189 6.52 7.73 24.86
N GLU A 190 7.71 7.57 24.25
CA GLU A 190 8.31 8.59 23.37
C GLU A 190 7.57 8.79 22.03
N TYR A 191 6.61 7.92 21.73
CA TYR A 191 5.88 7.88 20.48
C TYR A 191 4.40 8.23 20.63
N GLU A 192 4.01 8.88 21.73
CA GLU A 192 2.67 9.46 21.90
C GLU A 192 1.53 8.44 21.77
N PHE A 193 1.80 7.18 22.13
CA PHE A 193 0.76 6.15 22.16
C PHE A 193 -0.13 6.31 23.39
N ASP A 194 -1.45 6.29 23.17
CA ASP A 194 -2.47 6.21 24.21
C ASP A 194 -3.25 4.91 24.05
N PHE A 195 -2.89 3.90 24.85
CA PHE A 195 -3.52 2.58 24.79
C PHE A 195 -4.61 2.44 25.84
N ASP A 196 -5.79 2.00 25.42
CA ASP A 196 -6.82 1.60 26.37
C ASP A 196 -6.55 0.21 26.97
N GLU A 197 -7.06 -0.03 28.18
CA GLU A 197 -6.82 -1.30 28.89
C GLU A 197 -7.36 -2.54 28.16
N LYS A 198 -8.44 -2.41 27.39
CA LYS A 198 -8.98 -3.56 26.65
C LYS A 198 -8.07 -3.94 25.49
N PHE A 199 -7.47 -2.94 24.84
CA PHE A 199 -6.48 -3.13 23.78
C PHE A 199 -5.22 -3.80 24.32
N LEU A 200 -4.67 -3.30 25.44
CA LEU A 200 -3.50 -3.92 26.08
C LEU A 200 -3.76 -5.35 26.55
N ALA A 201 -4.93 -5.60 27.17
CA ALA A 201 -5.31 -6.96 27.55
C ALA A 201 -5.42 -7.91 26.33
N ALA A 202 -5.91 -7.42 25.19
CA ALA A 202 -5.98 -8.23 23.96
C ALA A 202 -4.59 -8.59 23.43
N ILE A 203 -3.64 -7.64 23.48
CA ILE A 203 -2.24 -7.88 23.10
C ILE A 203 -1.63 -8.94 24.02
N GLU A 204 -1.75 -8.78 25.33
CA GLU A 204 -1.20 -9.72 26.32
C GLU A 204 -1.69 -11.15 26.07
N ILE A 205 -3.01 -11.32 25.90
CA ILE A 205 -3.63 -12.62 25.60
C ILE A 205 -3.08 -13.18 24.28
N GLY A 206 -3.10 -12.38 23.21
CA GLY A 206 -2.70 -12.83 21.88
C GLY A 206 -1.21 -13.17 21.76
N MET A 207 -0.38 -12.51 22.56
CA MET A 207 1.06 -12.78 22.61
C MET A 207 1.39 -14.04 23.40
N GLN A 208 0.67 -14.31 24.51
CA GLN A 208 0.98 -15.42 25.42
C GLN A 208 0.26 -16.73 25.07
N GLU A 209 -1.00 -16.67 24.70
CA GLU A 209 -1.85 -17.84 24.53
C GLU A 209 -1.78 -18.40 23.10
N GLN A 210 -2.25 -19.64 22.93
CA GLN A 210 -2.59 -20.20 21.62
C GLN A 210 -4.10 -20.09 21.42
N ILE A 211 -4.54 -19.93 20.18
CA ILE A 211 -5.97 -19.91 19.83
C ILE A 211 -6.65 -21.19 20.35
N SER A 212 -7.66 -21.02 21.19
CA SER A 212 -8.63 -22.08 21.50
C SER A 212 -9.84 -21.97 20.57
N ASN A 213 -10.14 -23.03 19.83
CA ASN A 213 -11.29 -23.08 18.93
C ASN A 213 -12.64 -23.12 19.68
N GLU A 214 -12.63 -23.55 20.94
CA GLU A 214 -13.81 -23.54 21.79
C GLU A 214 -14.14 -22.08 22.15
N ASN A 215 -15.16 -21.52 21.49
CA ASN A 215 -15.79 -20.20 21.72
C ASN A 215 -15.45 -19.04 20.75
N ILE A 216 -14.76 -19.26 19.63
CA ILE A 216 -14.45 -18.20 18.63
C ILE A 216 -15.67 -17.34 18.27
N ALA A 217 -16.80 -17.97 17.90
CA ALA A 217 -18.00 -17.23 17.49
C ALA A 217 -18.62 -16.42 18.65
N THR A 218 -18.56 -16.96 19.87
CA THR A 218 -19.09 -16.29 21.07
C THR A 218 -18.20 -15.11 21.45
N ALA A 219 -16.87 -15.29 21.45
CA ALA A 219 -15.90 -14.24 21.74
C ALA A 219 -16.03 -13.07 20.75
N PHE A 220 -16.08 -13.37 19.45
CA PHE A 220 -16.27 -12.38 18.39
C PHE A 220 -17.57 -11.58 18.53
N LEU A 221 -18.67 -12.24 18.90
CA LEU A 221 -19.97 -11.57 19.04
C LEU A 221 -20.09 -10.74 20.33
N ASN A 222 -19.32 -11.08 21.36
CA ASN A 222 -19.36 -10.40 22.66
C ASN A 222 -18.54 -9.11 22.65
N ASP A 223 -17.28 -9.16 22.20
CA ASP A 223 -16.40 -7.99 22.08
C ASP A 223 -15.53 -8.12 20.82
N ARG A 224 -16.05 -7.62 19.70
CA ARG A 224 -15.42 -7.76 18.38
C ARG A 224 -14.05 -7.10 18.33
N THR A 225 -13.92 -5.89 18.87
CA THR A 225 -12.66 -5.12 18.83
C THR A 225 -11.56 -5.84 19.60
N HIS A 226 -11.86 -6.31 20.81
CA HIS A 226 -10.93 -7.10 21.61
C HIS A 226 -10.54 -8.41 20.89
N PHE A 227 -11.53 -9.10 20.29
CA PHE A 227 -11.27 -10.32 19.54
C PHE A 227 -10.39 -10.09 18.30
N ILE A 228 -10.67 -9.06 17.50
CA ILE A 228 -9.88 -8.72 16.30
C ILE A 228 -8.44 -8.35 16.68
N THR A 229 -8.25 -7.59 17.76
CA THR A 229 -6.91 -7.25 18.28
C THR A 229 -6.14 -8.50 18.71
N THR A 230 -6.81 -9.41 19.43
CA THR A 230 -6.19 -10.69 19.83
C THR A 230 -5.84 -11.53 18.59
N LEU A 231 -6.74 -11.53 17.60
CA LEU A 231 -6.56 -12.25 16.34
C LEU A 231 -5.40 -11.72 15.50
N GLU A 232 -5.17 -10.42 15.52
CA GLU A 232 -3.98 -9.79 14.91
C GLU A 232 -2.71 -10.39 15.51
N MET A 233 -2.58 -10.47 16.83
CA MET A 233 -1.38 -11.03 17.46
C MET A 233 -1.11 -12.47 17.04
N TYR A 234 -2.17 -13.27 16.92
CA TYR A 234 -2.05 -14.64 16.41
C TYR A 234 -1.61 -14.67 14.94
N PHE A 235 -2.10 -13.74 14.12
CA PHE A 235 -1.63 -13.58 12.74
C PHE A 235 -0.16 -13.17 12.68
N LEU A 236 0.29 -12.23 13.53
CA LEU A 236 1.69 -11.81 13.60
C LEU A 236 2.61 -13.00 13.92
N LYS A 237 2.24 -13.83 14.90
CA LYS A 237 2.99 -15.06 15.25
C LYS A 237 2.99 -16.07 14.11
N TYR A 238 1.84 -16.29 13.46
CA TYR A 238 1.71 -17.16 12.28
C TYR A 238 2.63 -16.72 11.11
N MET A 239 2.74 -15.41 10.90
CA MET A 239 3.61 -14.83 9.87
C MET A 239 5.09 -14.89 10.25
N GLN A 240 5.43 -14.71 11.52
CA GLN A 240 6.80 -14.83 12.02
C GLN A 240 7.37 -16.24 11.88
N GLU A 241 6.56 -17.29 12.05
CA GLU A 241 6.97 -18.67 11.74
C GLU A 241 7.41 -18.84 10.27
N ARG A 242 6.91 -17.98 9.38
CA ARG A 242 7.25 -17.89 7.95
C ARG A 242 8.31 -16.81 7.64
N LYS A 243 8.95 -16.25 8.68
CA LYS A 243 10.03 -15.24 8.63
C LYS A 243 9.62 -13.86 8.13
N PHE A 244 8.35 -13.50 8.29
CA PHE A 244 7.92 -12.10 8.11
C PHE A 244 8.15 -11.32 9.39
N SER A 245 8.43 -10.02 9.27
CA SER A 245 8.43 -9.13 10.43
C SER A 245 7.01 -8.86 10.92
N PHE A 246 6.88 -8.47 12.19
CA PHE A 246 5.58 -7.97 12.68
C PHE A 246 5.22 -6.65 12.00
N ALA A 247 6.20 -5.83 11.61
CA ALA A 247 5.95 -4.55 10.96
C ALA A 247 5.15 -4.73 9.66
N LEU A 248 5.61 -5.60 8.76
CA LEU A 248 4.90 -5.87 7.52
C LEU A 248 3.56 -6.57 7.79
N SER A 249 3.56 -7.57 8.68
CA SER A 249 2.35 -8.34 9.00
C SER A 249 1.25 -7.46 9.57
N GLY A 250 1.58 -6.60 10.55
CA GLY A 250 0.65 -5.65 11.16
C GLY A 250 0.16 -4.59 10.18
N TRP A 251 1.03 -4.10 9.29
CA TRP A 251 0.61 -3.19 8.24
C TRP A 251 -0.39 -3.83 7.26
N LEU A 252 -0.16 -5.07 6.86
CA LEU A 252 -1.10 -5.82 6.00
C LEU A 252 -2.44 -6.04 6.72
N TRP A 253 -2.39 -6.43 8.00
CA TRP A 253 -3.57 -6.59 8.82
C TRP A 253 -4.37 -5.30 8.93
N TYR A 254 -3.70 -4.18 9.23
CA TYR A 254 -4.30 -2.85 9.35
C TYR A 254 -5.07 -2.47 8.07
N LYS A 255 -4.47 -2.66 6.89
CA LYS A 255 -5.15 -2.35 5.62
C LYS A 255 -6.35 -3.28 5.36
N VAL A 256 -6.20 -4.58 5.56
CA VAL A 256 -7.32 -5.51 5.33
C VAL A 256 -8.44 -5.35 6.37
N LEU A 257 -8.10 -4.96 7.61
CA LEU A 257 -9.09 -4.62 8.64
C LEU A 257 -9.93 -3.42 8.23
N ALA A 258 -9.31 -2.35 7.73
CA ALA A 258 -10.04 -1.18 7.22
C ALA A 258 -11.05 -1.58 6.13
N PHE A 259 -10.66 -2.47 5.20
CA PHE A 259 -11.57 -3.03 4.21
C PHE A 259 -12.76 -3.76 4.85
N TRP A 260 -12.53 -4.62 5.86
CA TRP A 260 -13.63 -5.32 6.52
C TRP A 260 -14.55 -4.38 7.29
N GLU A 261 -14.02 -3.36 7.96
CA GLU A 261 -14.80 -2.40 8.75
C GLU A 261 -15.70 -1.53 7.87
N GLU A 262 -15.18 -1.02 6.75
CA GLU A 262 -15.96 -0.21 5.79
C GLU A 262 -17.14 -1.00 5.19
N ASN A 263 -16.96 -2.31 5.01
CA ASN A 263 -17.91 -3.18 4.32
C ASN A 263 -18.82 -3.99 5.25
N ASN A 264 -18.60 -3.95 6.57
CA ASN A 264 -19.41 -4.67 7.56
C ASN A 264 -20.09 -3.73 8.58
N LYS A 265 -21.00 -2.88 8.09
CA LYS A 265 -21.78 -1.93 8.92
C LYS A 265 -22.79 -2.58 9.88
N LYS A 266 -23.00 -3.91 9.81
CA LYS A 266 -23.93 -4.64 10.69
C LYS A 266 -23.22 -5.04 12.01
N ASN A 267 -23.66 -4.49 13.13
CA ASN A 267 -23.10 -4.74 14.47
C ASN A 267 -23.15 -6.21 14.95
N LYS A 268 -23.99 -7.08 14.34
CA LYS A 268 -24.09 -8.50 14.72
C LYS A 268 -24.06 -9.41 13.49
N CYS A 269 -22.86 -9.72 13.00
CA CYS A 269 -22.64 -10.78 12.01
C CYS A 269 -21.68 -11.83 12.59
N LYS A 270 -21.81 -13.08 12.15
CA LYS A 270 -20.90 -14.17 12.55
C LYS A 270 -19.54 -13.98 11.86
N PRO A 271 -18.42 -14.46 12.45
CA PRO A 271 -17.08 -14.32 11.87
C PRO A 271 -16.99 -14.66 10.38
N ASN A 272 -17.52 -15.81 9.96
CA ASN A 272 -17.50 -16.23 8.56
C ASN A 272 -18.19 -15.24 7.59
N VAL A 273 -19.18 -14.48 8.06
CA VAL A 273 -19.86 -13.44 7.25
C VAL A 273 -19.03 -12.16 7.25
N TYR A 274 -18.46 -11.79 8.39
CA TYR A 274 -17.63 -10.60 8.54
C TYR A 274 -16.41 -10.63 7.59
N PHE A 275 -15.71 -11.76 7.53
CA PHE A 275 -14.52 -11.92 6.68
C PHE A 275 -14.81 -12.25 5.21
N ARG A 276 -16.08 -12.15 4.77
CA ARG A 276 -16.44 -12.48 3.39
C ARG A 276 -16.07 -11.36 2.44
N VAL A 277 -15.61 -11.72 1.24
CA VAL A 277 -15.24 -10.77 0.18
C VAL A 277 -16.19 -10.86 -1.00
N HIS A 278 -16.46 -9.70 -1.60
CA HIS A 278 -17.07 -9.59 -2.93
C HIS A 278 -16.03 -8.96 -3.88
N THR A 279 -15.79 -9.59 -5.04
CA THR A 279 -14.70 -9.21 -5.95
C THR A 279 -14.73 -7.74 -6.35
N LYS A 280 -15.90 -7.21 -6.76
CA LYS A 280 -16.04 -5.79 -7.15
C LYS A 280 -15.80 -4.81 -6.00
N VAL A 281 -16.14 -5.21 -4.78
CA VAL A 281 -15.95 -4.37 -3.58
C VAL A 281 -14.47 -4.33 -3.22
N LEU A 282 -13.79 -5.48 -3.29
CA LEU A 282 -12.34 -5.56 -3.12
C LEU A 282 -11.60 -4.78 -4.20
N GLU A 283 -12.03 -4.90 -5.46
CA GLU A 283 -11.50 -4.12 -6.59
C GLU A 283 -11.59 -2.61 -6.30
N LYS A 284 -12.77 -2.12 -5.90
CA LYS A 284 -12.97 -0.71 -5.56
C LYS A 284 -12.06 -0.25 -4.42
N TYR A 285 -11.90 -1.07 -3.39
CA TYR A 285 -11.00 -0.77 -2.27
C TYR A 285 -9.54 -0.69 -2.71
N LEU A 286 -9.06 -1.68 -3.48
CA LEU A 286 -7.70 -1.71 -4.01
C LEU A 286 -7.42 -0.52 -4.93
N SER A 287 -8.37 -0.15 -5.78
CA SER A 287 -8.32 1.06 -6.59
C SER A 287 -8.11 2.32 -5.76
N GLY A 288 -8.77 2.44 -4.61
CA GLY A 288 -8.59 3.56 -3.68
C GLY A 288 -7.21 3.61 -3.02
N LEU A 289 -6.54 2.46 -2.87
CA LEU A 289 -5.19 2.37 -2.30
C LEU A 289 -4.07 2.78 -3.25
N ARG A 290 -4.33 2.81 -4.56
CA ARG A 290 -3.34 3.12 -5.59
C ARG A 290 -2.82 4.57 -5.51
N GLY A 291 -3.53 5.46 -4.83
CA GLY A 291 -3.24 6.90 -4.81
C GLY A 291 -3.91 7.64 -5.98
N ASP A 292 -3.49 8.87 -6.24
CA ASP A 292 -4.08 9.75 -7.26
C ASP A 292 -3.05 10.10 -8.36
N MET A 293 -3.33 11.14 -9.15
CA MET A 293 -2.41 11.59 -10.22
C MET A 293 -1.06 12.09 -9.68
N PHE A 294 -0.99 12.51 -8.42
CA PHE A 294 0.19 13.09 -7.79
C PHE A 294 0.96 12.09 -6.94
N LEU A 295 0.32 11.01 -6.48
CA LEU A 295 0.92 10.02 -5.59
C LEU A 295 0.76 8.58 -6.12
N ASP A 296 1.85 7.95 -6.57
CA ASP A 296 1.83 6.57 -7.05
C ASP A 296 2.02 5.55 -5.92
N ASN A 297 0.92 5.05 -5.35
CA ASN A 297 0.87 3.99 -4.35
C ASN A 297 0.54 2.61 -4.93
N LYS A 298 0.84 2.32 -6.21
CA LYS A 298 0.62 0.99 -6.82
C LYS A 298 1.22 -0.15 -6.01
N SER A 299 2.42 0.03 -5.46
CA SER A 299 3.05 -1.00 -4.63
C SER A 299 2.26 -1.29 -3.35
N GLN A 300 1.57 -0.31 -2.76
CA GLN A 300 0.69 -0.54 -1.62
C GLN A 300 -0.54 -1.35 -2.02
N MET A 301 -1.17 -1.05 -3.16
CA MET A 301 -2.27 -1.86 -3.71
C MET A 301 -1.83 -3.32 -3.96
N ILE A 302 -0.66 -3.52 -4.59
CA ILE A 302 -0.08 -4.85 -4.83
C ILE A 302 0.24 -5.56 -3.51
N ALA A 303 0.86 -4.87 -2.55
CA ALA A 303 1.17 -5.44 -1.26
C ALA A 303 -0.09 -5.94 -0.53
N VAL A 304 -1.18 -5.17 -0.54
CA VAL A 304 -2.44 -5.57 0.09
C VAL A 304 -3.07 -6.76 -0.63
N LEU A 305 -3.14 -6.75 -1.97
CA LEU A 305 -3.74 -7.88 -2.70
C LEU A 305 -2.96 -9.18 -2.49
N TRP A 306 -1.64 -9.18 -2.66
CA TRP A 306 -0.81 -10.38 -2.44
C TRP A 306 -0.73 -10.76 -0.96
N GLY A 307 -0.61 -9.77 -0.07
CA GLY A 307 -0.52 -9.96 1.38
C GLY A 307 -1.81 -10.48 2.01
N SER A 308 -2.97 -10.14 1.44
CA SER A 308 -4.26 -10.64 1.93
C SER A 308 -4.39 -12.17 1.81
N ILE A 309 -3.66 -12.82 0.90
CA ILE A 309 -3.66 -14.29 0.78
C ILE A 309 -3.20 -14.94 2.08
N TYR A 310 -2.15 -14.41 2.72
CA TYR A 310 -1.64 -14.93 3.98
C TYR A 310 -2.65 -14.80 5.12
N ILE A 311 -3.42 -13.71 5.13
CA ILE A 311 -4.49 -13.49 6.11
C ILE A 311 -5.59 -14.52 5.90
N TYR A 312 -6.01 -14.78 4.67
CA TYR A 312 -7.05 -15.78 4.39
C TYR A 312 -6.57 -17.21 4.63
N ASP A 313 -5.30 -17.53 4.34
CA ASP A 313 -4.68 -18.81 4.72
C ASP A 313 -4.72 -18.98 6.24
N PHE A 314 -4.33 -17.95 6.98
CA PHE A 314 -4.38 -17.93 8.44
C PHE A 314 -5.80 -18.14 8.96
N LEU A 315 -6.77 -17.30 8.56
CA LEU A 315 -8.18 -17.39 9.01
C LEU A 315 -8.78 -18.77 8.70
N LYS A 316 -8.38 -19.39 7.59
CA LYS A 316 -8.80 -20.73 7.20
C LYS A 316 -8.16 -21.81 8.07
N SER A 317 -6.87 -21.68 8.38
CA SER A 317 -6.11 -22.65 9.19
C SER A 317 -6.66 -22.79 10.62
N ILE A 318 -7.22 -21.72 11.17
CA ILE A 318 -7.83 -21.68 12.52
C ILE A 318 -9.37 -21.77 12.49
N GLU A 319 -9.93 -22.16 11.35
CA GLU A 319 -11.37 -22.44 11.17
C GLU A 319 -12.32 -21.26 11.46
N ILE A 320 -11.84 -20.00 11.38
CA ILE A 320 -12.69 -18.81 11.48
C ILE A 320 -13.61 -18.68 10.25
N ILE A 321 -13.07 -19.03 9.08
CA ILE A 321 -13.80 -19.06 7.81
C ILE A 321 -13.91 -20.49 7.27
N ASN A 322 -15.04 -20.78 6.63
CA ASN A 322 -15.27 -22.07 5.98
C ASN A 322 -14.62 -22.14 4.60
N GLN A 323 -14.58 -23.35 4.02
CA GLN A 323 -13.98 -23.57 2.70
C GLN A 323 -14.60 -22.70 1.60
N LYS A 324 -15.94 -22.55 1.59
CA LYS A 324 -16.64 -21.76 0.58
C LYS A 324 -16.23 -20.29 0.62
N THR A 325 -16.14 -19.69 1.81
CA THR A 325 -15.69 -18.29 1.97
C THR A 325 -14.25 -18.12 1.51
N PHE A 326 -13.39 -19.09 1.84
CA PHE A 326 -12.00 -19.11 1.42
C PHE A 326 -11.85 -19.21 -0.11
N ASP A 327 -12.54 -20.16 -0.76
CA ASP A 327 -12.47 -20.36 -2.21
C ASP A 327 -12.96 -19.12 -2.99
N ILE A 328 -14.02 -18.46 -2.49
CA ILE A 328 -14.52 -17.19 -3.07
C ILE A 328 -13.42 -16.12 -3.06
N PHE A 329 -12.70 -15.98 -1.94
CA PHE A 329 -11.61 -15.02 -1.84
C PHE A 329 -10.44 -15.39 -2.77
N ILE A 330 -10.02 -16.66 -2.81
CA ILE A 330 -8.93 -17.11 -3.68
C ILE A 330 -9.26 -16.81 -5.14
N GLU A 331 -10.48 -17.10 -5.58
CA GLU A 331 -10.90 -16.78 -6.95
C GLU A 331 -10.92 -15.27 -7.22
N ALA A 332 -11.46 -14.47 -6.29
CA ALA A 332 -11.40 -13.01 -6.40
C ALA A 332 -9.95 -12.50 -6.52
N SER A 333 -9.04 -13.08 -5.74
CA SER A 333 -7.62 -12.72 -5.77
C SER A 333 -6.96 -13.05 -7.11
N LYS A 334 -7.25 -14.21 -7.71
CA LYS A 334 -6.74 -14.62 -9.03
C LYS A 334 -7.22 -13.69 -10.14
N VAL A 335 -8.50 -13.34 -10.12
CA VAL A 335 -9.08 -12.38 -11.09
C VAL A 335 -8.35 -11.04 -11.00
N LEU A 336 -8.21 -10.48 -9.79
CA LEU A 336 -7.60 -9.16 -9.59
C LEU A 336 -6.09 -9.17 -9.87
N LYS A 337 -5.37 -10.23 -9.49
CA LYS A 337 -3.97 -10.43 -9.88
C LYS A 337 -3.82 -10.48 -11.40
N GLY A 338 -4.70 -11.20 -12.09
CA GLY A 338 -4.70 -11.29 -13.55
C GLY A 338 -4.87 -9.92 -14.22
N ILE A 339 -5.76 -9.07 -13.69
CA ILE A 339 -5.92 -7.69 -14.14
C ILE A 339 -4.60 -6.91 -13.98
N ILE A 340 -4.04 -6.88 -12.76
CA ILE A 340 -2.82 -6.11 -12.46
C ILE A 340 -1.64 -6.59 -13.30
N ILE A 341 -1.38 -7.91 -13.32
CA ILE A 341 -0.25 -8.48 -14.08
C ILE A 341 -0.42 -8.22 -15.57
N GLY A 342 -1.62 -8.41 -16.13
CA GLY A 342 -1.88 -8.22 -17.55
C GLY A 342 -1.78 -6.75 -18.00
N GLN A 343 -2.10 -5.80 -17.13
CA GLN A 343 -2.08 -4.38 -17.49
C GLN A 343 -0.74 -3.69 -17.28
N HIS A 344 0.06 -4.22 -16.36
CA HIS A 344 1.33 -3.65 -15.93
C HIS A 344 2.52 -4.58 -16.18
N THR A 345 2.39 -5.53 -17.11
CA THR A 345 3.41 -6.56 -17.38
C THR A 345 4.83 -5.99 -17.54
N SER A 346 4.97 -4.77 -18.06
CA SER A 346 6.22 -4.02 -18.28
C SER A 346 6.89 -3.46 -17.01
N ASP A 347 6.16 -3.33 -15.90
CA ASP A 347 6.60 -2.54 -14.74
C ASP A 347 6.52 -3.30 -13.40
N LEU A 348 6.21 -4.61 -13.42
CA LEU A 348 6.03 -5.44 -12.22
C LEU A 348 7.28 -5.56 -11.33
N TRP A 349 8.48 -5.35 -11.88
CA TRP A 349 9.76 -5.52 -11.20
C TRP A 349 9.85 -4.62 -9.96
N ASN A 350 9.24 -3.44 -10.00
CA ASN A 350 9.21 -2.49 -8.88
C ASN A 350 8.40 -3.01 -7.67
N SER A 351 7.63 -4.08 -7.86
CA SER A 351 6.80 -4.72 -6.85
C SER A 351 7.17 -6.20 -6.63
N ASN A 352 8.39 -6.58 -7.01
CA ASN A 352 8.91 -7.95 -6.84
C ASN A 352 9.08 -8.37 -5.36
N PHE A 353 8.89 -7.45 -4.40
CA PHE A 353 8.87 -7.78 -2.97
C PHE A 353 7.89 -8.92 -2.63
N VAL A 354 6.77 -9.04 -3.34
CA VAL A 354 5.78 -10.11 -3.13
C VAL A 354 6.34 -11.52 -3.34
N HIS A 355 7.47 -11.63 -4.05
CA HIS A 355 8.20 -12.86 -4.29
C HIS A 355 9.49 -12.98 -3.47
N LEU A 356 9.81 -11.99 -2.64
CA LEU A 356 10.81 -12.12 -1.58
C LEU A 356 10.22 -12.72 -0.31
N TRP A 357 8.91 -12.56 -0.14
CA TRP A 357 8.10 -13.19 0.88
C TRP A 357 8.07 -14.72 0.73
N ALA A 358 7.83 -15.43 1.83
CA ALA A 358 7.64 -16.87 1.77
C ALA A 358 6.35 -17.21 1.01
N LYS A 359 6.33 -18.30 0.22
CA LYS A 359 5.14 -18.70 -0.56
C LYS A 359 3.91 -18.90 0.34
N PRO A 360 2.72 -18.38 -0.01
CA PRO A 360 1.48 -18.68 0.70
C PRO A 360 1.14 -20.19 0.68
N ASP A 361 0.37 -20.66 1.66
CA ASP A 361 0.06 -22.08 1.81
C ASP A 361 -0.89 -22.58 0.72
N SER A 362 -1.82 -21.72 0.29
CA SER A 362 -2.82 -22.04 -0.74
C SER A 362 -2.34 -21.91 -2.18
N ILE A 363 -1.17 -21.31 -2.40
CA ILE A 363 -0.61 -21.13 -3.74
C ILE A 363 0.38 -22.26 -4.05
N SER A 364 0.27 -22.83 -5.25
CA SER A 364 1.18 -23.90 -5.67
C SER A 364 2.61 -23.38 -5.86
N ALA A 365 3.61 -24.24 -5.62
CA ALA A 365 5.02 -23.86 -5.84
C ALA A 365 5.30 -23.46 -7.29
N THR A 366 4.68 -24.16 -8.25
CA THR A 366 4.79 -23.84 -9.67
C THR A 366 4.23 -22.46 -9.97
N GLU A 367 2.99 -22.16 -9.56
CA GLU A 367 2.37 -20.85 -9.79
C GLU A 367 3.24 -19.72 -9.23
N PHE A 368 3.71 -19.86 -7.98
CA PHE A 368 4.54 -18.85 -7.32
C PHE A 368 5.87 -18.59 -8.05
N ILE A 369 6.55 -19.66 -8.50
CA ILE A 369 7.84 -19.56 -9.21
C ILE A 369 7.66 -18.94 -10.61
N GLU A 370 6.61 -19.32 -11.34
CA GLU A 370 6.35 -18.78 -12.67
C GLU A 370 5.86 -17.33 -12.61
N GLU A 371 5.07 -16.95 -11.60
CA GLU A 371 4.68 -15.56 -11.34
C GLU A 371 5.93 -14.71 -11.05
N GLU A 372 6.86 -15.19 -10.22
CA GLU A 372 8.13 -14.50 -9.91
C GLU A 372 8.97 -14.25 -11.18
N LYS A 373 9.01 -15.19 -12.12
CA LYS A 373 9.74 -15.01 -13.38
C LYS A 373 9.17 -13.85 -14.20
N ILE A 374 7.84 -13.70 -14.27
CA ILE A 374 7.20 -12.57 -14.96
C ILE A 374 7.62 -11.24 -14.31
N PHE A 375 7.54 -11.15 -12.97
CA PHE A 375 7.93 -9.95 -12.24
C PHE A 375 9.38 -9.58 -12.50
N LYS A 376 10.30 -10.56 -12.44
CA LYS A 376 11.72 -10.34 -12.74
C LYS A 376 11.99 -9.93 -14.18
N LYS A 377 11.35 -10.57 -15.17
CA LYS A 377 11.54 -10.25 -16.59
C LYS A 377 11.08 -8.83 -16.93
N SER A 378 10.07 -8.32 -16.23
CA SER A 378 9.49 -7.01 -16.54
C SER A 378 10.46 -5.84 -16.51
N ILE A 379 11.57 -5.95 -15.76
CA ILE A 379 12.64 -4.94 -15.77
C ILE A 379 13.25 -4.73 -17.17
N LEU A 380 13.16 -5.73 -18.06
CA LEU A 380 13.74 -5.70 -19.41
C LEU A 380 12.72 -5.30 -20.50
N PHE A 381 11.44 -5.24 -20.18
CA PHE A 381 10.38 -5.03 -21.15
C PHE A 381 10.28 -3.56 -21.56
N LYS A 382 10.68 -3.29 -22.81
CA LYS A 382 10.63 -1.93 -23.40
C LYS A 382 9.28 -1.59 -24.00
N ASN A 383 8.48 -2.59 -24.35
CA ASN A 383 7.14 -2.38 -24.89
C ASN A 383 6.12 -2.30 -23.74
N GLN A 384 5.04 -1.56 -23.95
CA GLN A 384 3.90 -1.41 -23.05
C GLN A 384 2.65 -2.16 -23.55
N ASN A 385 2.68 -2.66 -24.79
CA ASN A 385 1.59 -3.39 -25.42
C ASN A 385 1.56 -4.84 -24.96
N PHE A 386 0.52 -5.19 -24.20
CA PHE A 386 0.35 -6.55 -23.68
C PHE A 386 0.37 -7.64 -24.76
N ASN A 387 -0.10 -7.38 -25.99
CA ASN A 387 -0.09 -8.42 -27.04
C ASN A 387 1.34 -8.84 -27.42
N GLU A 388 2.28 -7.90 -27.36
CA GLU A 388 3.69 -8.17 -27.62
C GLU A 388 4.33 -8.81 -26.40
N LEU A 389 4.08 -8.25 -25.20
CA LEU A 389 4.60 -8.77 -23.94
C LEU A 389 4.10 -10.18 -23.63
N GLN A 390 2.86 -10.52 -23.99
CA GLN A 390 2.29 -11.86 -23.83
C GLN A 390 3.15 -12.92 -24.50
N SER A 391 3.79 -12.60 -25.63
CA SER A 391 4.70 -13.52 -26.31
C SER A 391 6.00 -13.72 -25.51
N GLU A 392 6.50 -12.67 -24.85
CA GLU A 392 7.73 -12.70 -24.05
C GLU A 392 7.58 -13.48 -22.72
N ILE A 393 6.35 -13.60 -22.21
CA ILE A 393 6.00 -14.36 -20.99
C ILE A 393 5.24 -15.66 -21.28
N SER A 394 5.26 -16.14 -22.53
CA SER A 394 4.43 -17.28 -22.97
C SER A 394 4.78 -18.60 -22.28
N GLU A 395 6.06 -18.80 -21.93
CA GLU A 395 6.52 -19.98 -21.19
C GLU A 395 5.98 -19.99 -19.76
N GLU A 396 6.03 -18.84 -19.07
CA GLU A 396 5.46 -18.69 -17.73
C GLU A 396 3.94 -18.89 -17.75
N LEU A 397 3.25 -18.26 -18.72
CA LEU A 397 1.79 -18.40 -18.89
C LEU A 397 1.36 -19.85 -19.11
N ALA A 398 2.18 -20.69 -19.75
CA ALA A 398 1.85 -22.10 -19.94
C ALA A 398 1.86 -22.91 -18.63
N ASN A 399 2.57 -22.43 -17.60
CA ASN A 399 2.81 -23.14 -16.35
C ASN A 399 2.08 -22.52 -15.13
N LEU A 400 1.45 -21.36 -15.29
CA LEU A 400 0.74 -20.61 -14.23
C LEU A 400 -0.65 -21.17 -13.84
N GLY A 401 -1.10 -22.25 -14.47
CA GLY A 401 -2.43 -22.80 -14.20
C GLY A 401 -3.55 -21.82 -14.53
N GLU A 402 -4.56 -21.71 -13.65
CA GLU A 402 -5.74 -20.87 -13.85
C GLU A 402 -5.41 -19.37 -13.95
N LEU A 403 -4.38 -18.90 -13.22
CA LEU A 403 -3.98 -17.49 -13.21
C LEU A 403 -3.62 -16.98 -14.61
N SER A 404 -3.05 -17.84 -15.46
CA SER A 404 -2.72 -17.52 -16.86
C SER A 404 -3.92 -16.98 -17.64
N SER A 405 -5.09 -17.61 -17.47
CA SER A 405 -6.31 -17.20 -18.17
C SER A 405 -6.79 -15.81 -17.72
N HIS A 406 -6.66 -15.50 -16.43
CA HIS A 406 -6.99 -14.19 -15.88
C HIS A 406 -6.00 -13.11 -16.33
N ILE A 407 -4.70 -13.42 -16.42
CA ILE A 407 -3.68 -12.50 -16.94
C ILE A 407 -3.99 -12.11 -18.39
N ILE A 408 -4.30 -13.09 -19.24
CA ILE A 408 -4.65 -12.86 -20.64
C ILE A 408 -5.93 -12.03 -20.77
N ALA A 409 -6.93 -12.29 -19.91
CA ALA A 409 -8.16 -11.50 -19.89
C ALA A 409 -7.89 -10.05 -19.44
N GLY A 410 -7.12 -9.87 -18.36
CA GLY A 410 -6.75 -8.57 -17.81
C GLY A 410 -5.96 -7.70 -18.79
N GLY A 411 -5.01 -8.28 -19.53
CA GLY A 411 -4.25 -7.56 -20.54
C GLY A 411 -5.06 -7.16 -21.78
N LYS A 412 -6.22 -7.79 -22.02
CA LYS A 412 -7.15 -7.46 -23.12
C LYS A 412 -8.20 -6.42 -22.75
N SER A 413 -8.47 -6.19 -21.46
CA SER A 413 -9.53 -5.26 -21.03
C SER A 413 -9.28 -3.80 -21.41
N LYS A 414 -8.05 -3.45 -21.83
CA LYS A 414 -7.74 -2.15 -22.47
C LYS A 414 -8.52 -1.87 -23.78
N LYS A 415 -9.25 -2.83 -24.35
CA LYS A 415 -10.06 -2.67 -25.59
C LYS A 415 -11.57 -2.76 -25.35
N ASN A 416 -12.21 -1.61 -25.14
CA ASN A 416 -13.55 -1.17 -25.59
C ASN A 416 -14.83 -2.04 -25.53
N ASP A 417 -14.89 -3.24 -24.94
CA ASP A 417 -16.12 -4.07 -25.02
C ASP A 417 -16.79 -4.47 -23.68
N TYR A 418 -16.36 -3.93 -22.54
CA TYR A 418 -17.06 -4.07 -21.25
C TYR A 418 -17.03 -2.73 -20.50
N PRO A 419 -17.97 -2.44 -19.56
CA PRO A 419 -17.74 -1.34 -18.63
C PRO A 419 -16.33 -1.53 -18.04
N PRO A 420 -15.42 -0.54 -18.20
CA PRO A 420 -14.03 -0.67 -17.78
C PRO A 420 -13.99 -1.16 -16.33
N SER A 421 -13.08 -2.07 -16.01
CA SER A 421 -12.83 -2.38 -14.60
C SER A 421 -12.52 -1.07 -13.86
N LEU A 422 -12.88 -0.97 -12.58
CA LEU A 422 -12.65 0.29 -11.85
C LEU A 422 -11.14 0.55 -11.77
N ILE A 423 -10.35 -0.52 -11.72
CA ILE A 423 -8.91 -0.49 -11.92
C ILE A 423 -8.62 0.15 -13.30
N ASP A 424 -9.18 -0.35 -14.41
CA ASP A 424 -8.98 0.15 -15.79
C ASP A 424 -9.19 1.67 -15.92
N SER A 425 -10.30 2.19 -15.36
CA SER A 425 -10.70 3.58 -15.53
C SER A 425 -9.81 4.61 -14.83
N LEU A 426 -8.99 4.16 -13.87
CA LEU A 426 -8.14 5.01 -13.06
C LEU A 426 -6.71 5.14 -13.61
N PHE A 427 -6.25 4.21 -14.47
CA PHE A 427 -4.90 4.26 -15.07
C PHE A 427 -4.84 5.09 -16.36
N ASP A 428 -5.98 5.62 -16.82
CA ASP A 428 -6.04 6.57 -17.93
C ASP A 428 -6.00 8.01 -17.38
N HIS A 429 -5.04 8.82 -17.79
CA HIS A 429 -4.74 10.15 -17.22
C HIS A 429 -5.82 11.22 -17.51
N ASN A 430 -7.01 10.84 -17.99
CA ASN A 430 -7.94 11.75 -18.68
C ASN A 430 -9.43 11.65 -18.32
N LEU A 431 -9.83 11.04 -17.20
CA LEU A 431 -11.27 10.91 -16.86
C LEU A 431 -11.60 11.31 -15.41
N ASP A 432 -12.23 12.47 -15.26
CA ASP A 432 -13.07 12.80 -14.11
C ASP A 432 -14.27 11.84 -14.11
N ILE A 433 -14.46 11.06 -13.04
CA ILE A 433 -15.68 10.25 -12.94
C ILE A 433 -16.40 10.45 -11.60
N ALA A 434 -17.61 10.96 -11.70
CA ALA A 434 -18.63 10.87 -10.68
C ALA A 434 -19.37 9.54 -10.88
N PHE A 435 -19.49 8.73 -9.83
CA PHE A 435 -20.28 7.49 -9.87
C PHE A 435 -21.27 7.41 -8.71
N GLU A 436 -22.48 6.95 -9.05
CA GLU A 436 -23.64 6.80 -8.17
C GLU A 436 -23.54 5.49 -7.36
N GLU A 437 -23.55 5.60 -6.03
CA GLU A 437 -23.36 4.50 -5.07
C GLU A 437 -24.48 3.45 -5.09
N ASP A 438 -25.61 3.75 -5.72
CA ASP A 438 -26.87 3.02 -5.56
C ASP A 438 -26.90 1.68 -6.32
N GLU A 439 -26.27 1.56 -7.50
CA GLU A 439 -26.28 0.32 -8.30
C GLU A 439 -25.49 -0.83 -7.66
N ILE A 440 -24.44 -0.52 -6.89
CA ILE A 440 -23.60 -1.53 -6.22
C ILE A 440 -24.33 -2.10 -5.00
N LEU A 441 -25.05 -1.26 -4.26
CA LEU A 441 -25.87 -1.71 -3.12
C LEU A 441 -27.01 -2.62 -3.58
N GLU A 442 -27.62 -2.37 -4.74
CA GLU A 442 -28.66 -3.24 -5.30
C GLU A 442 -28.13 -4.63 -5.67
N ALA A 443 -26.94 -4.72 -6.27
CA ALA A 443 -26.31 -6.00 -6.60
C ALA A 443 -25.95 -6.84 -5.36
N ILE A 444 -25.46 -6.19 -4.30
CA ILE A 444 -25.16 -6.84 -3.00
C ILE A 444 -26.44 -7.37 -2.35
N ASN A 445 -27.53 -6.60 -2.39
CA ASN A 445 -28.81 -6.99 -1.80
C ASN A 445 -29.46 -8.16 -2.56
N ALA A 446 -29.34 -8.20 -3.89
CA ALA A 446 -29.87 -9.29 -4.72
C ALA A 446 -29.19 -10.65 -4.42
N GLU A 447 -27.87 -10.66 -4.19
CA GLU A 447 -27.15 -11.87 -3.77
C GLU A 447 -27.51 -12.31 -2.34
N GLU A 448 -27.70 -11.37 -1.40
CA GLU A 448 -28.15 -11.67 -0.04
C GLU A 448 -29.55 -12.31 -0.01
N GLU A 449 -30.47 -11.88 -0.88
CA GLU A 449 -31.83 -12.45 -1.00
C GLU A 449 -31.82 -13.86 -1.60
N SER A 450 -30.95 -14.12 -2.59
CA SER A 450 -30.79 -15.46 -3.16
C SER A 450 -30.32 -16.49 -2.12
N ALA A 451 -29.47 -16.09 -1.17
CA ALA A 451 -28.96 -16.93 -0.10
C ALA A 451 -29.95 -17.16 1.07
N LYS A 452 -31.00 -16.31 1.19
CA LYS A 452 -32.06 -16.46 2.19
C LYS A 452 -33.17 -17.40 1.73
N ASN A 453 -33.39 -17.53 0.42
CA ASN A 453 -34.45 -18.36 -0.15
C ASN A 453 -34.17 -19.88 -0.07
N ASP A 454 -32.96 -20.29 0.29
CA ASP A 454 -32.55 -21.70 0.41
C ASP A 454 -32.84 -22.33 1.80
N LYS A 455 -33.53 -21.62 2.72
CA LYS A 455 -33.73 -22.09 4.11
C LYS A 455 -35.15 -22.01 4.69
N ASN A 456 -36.18 -21.78 3.89
CA ASN A 456 -37.55 -21.70 4.41
C ASN A 456 -38.45 -22.86 3.94
N GLU A 457 -38.32 -24.02 4.59
CA GLU A 457 -39.47 -24.88 4.84
C GLU A 457 -39.62 -25.11 6.35
N HIS A 458 -40.85 -24.84 6.84
CA HIS A 458 -41.41 -25.09 8.17
C HIS A 458 -41.20 -24.05 9.31
N THR A 459 -42.13 -23.10 9.33
CA THR A 459 -42.69 -22.32 10.47
C THR A 459 -43.55 -23.22 11.41
N PRO A 460 -44.12 -22.78 12.58
CA PRO A 460 -44.39 -21.38 12.95
C PRO A 460 -44.29 -20.93 14.44
N SER A 461 -44.14 -19.60 14.56
CA SER A 461 -44.79 -18.66 15.50
C SER A 461 -44.72 -18.87 17.02
N THR A 462 -44.28 -17.84 17.75
CA THR A 462 -45.21 -17.06 18.61
C THR A 462 -44.64 -15.65 18.85
N SER A 463 -45.47 -14.65 18.60
CA SER A 463 -45.34 -13.25 18.98
C SER A 463 -45.42 -13.06 20.50
N ASN A 464 -44.65 -12.12 21.05
CA ASN A 464 -45.15 -11.23 22.10
C ASN A 464 -44.26 -9.99 22.23
N ASN A 465 -44.87 -8.83 21.99
CA ASN A 465 -44.41 -7.54 22.48
C ASN A 465 -44.66 -7.45 23.99
N LEU A 466 -43.77 -6.78 24.73
CA LEU A 466 -44.07 -5.60 25.56
C LEU A 466 -42.90 -5.25 26.51
N LEU A 467 -42.56 -3.96 26.47
CA LEU A 467 -42.14 -3.07 27.57
C LEU A 467 -40.67 -3.10 28.05
N ASP A 468 -39.95 -2.17 27.41
CA ASP A 468 -38.93 -1.26 27.91
C ASP A 468 -39.05 -0.87 29.41
N THR A 469 -37.92 -0.96 30.13
CA THR A 469 -37.36 0.11 30.97
C THR A 469 -36.09 -0.40 31.66
N ASN A 470 -34.93 0.14 31.27
CA ASN A 470 -33.97 0.70 32.22
C ASN A 470 -32.84 1.44 31.49
N HIS A 471 -32.84 2.75 31.71
CA HIS A 471 -31.79 3.71 31.41
C HIS A 471 -30.43 3.28 31.97
N TYR A 472 -29.45 3.11 31.10
CA TYR A 472 -28.09 3.58 31.34
C TYR A 472 -27.65 4.40 30.12
N ALA A 473 -27.17 5.60 30.41
CA ALA A 473 -26.83 6.63 29.44
C ALA A 473 -25.70 6.16 28.51
N THR A 474 -26.07 5.80 27.28
CA THR A 474 -25.18 5.81 26.13
C THR A 474 -24.90 7.26 25.76
N GLN A 475 -23.66 7.71 25.89
CA GLN A 475 -23.22 8.87 25.11
C GLN A 475 -23.25 8.45 23.63
N GLU A 476 -24.25 8.95 22.91
CA GLU A 476 -24.31 8.89 21.46
C GLU A 476 -23.09 9.61 20.87
N ILE A 477 -22.16 8.86 20.26
CA ILE A 477 -21.24 9.45 19.29
C ILE A 477 -22.07 9.76 18.06
N LYS A 478 -22.52 11.01 17.95
CA LYS A 478 -23.19 11.52 16.74
C LYS A 478 -22.17 11.56 15.60
N PRO A 479 -22.54 11.15 14.37
CA PRO A 479 -21.67 11.27 13.22
C PRO A 479 -21.26 12.73 13.02
N PHE A 480 -19.95 12.96 12.85
CA PHE A 480 -19.42 14.27 12.50
C PHE A 480 -19.99 14.66 11.12
N LYS A 481 -20.89 15.65 11.12
CA LYS A 481 -21.40 16.24 9.90
C LYS A 481 -20.28 17.12 9.35
N ALA A 482 -19.57 16.61 8.33
CA ALA A 482 -18.57 17.40 7.61
C ALA A 482 -19.16 18.75 7.23
N GLU A 483 -18.51 19.83 7.67
CA GLU A 483 -18.89 21.17 7.26
C GLU A 483 -18.81 21.26 5.74
N LYS A 484 -19.78 21.97 5.15
CA LYS A 484 -19.95 22.12 3.71
C LYS A 484 -18.63 22.64 3.11
N LYS A 485 -17.91 21.81 2.34
CA LYS A 485 -16.68 22.23 1.65
C LYS A 485 -17.01 23.45 0.79
N VAL A 486 -16.40 24.59 1.10
CA VAL A 486 -16.61 25.82 0.33
C VAL A 486 -15.97 25.63 -1.05
N GLY A 487 -16.72 25.91 -2.10
CA GLY A 487 -16.21 25.76 -3.46
C GLY A 487 -15.03 26.70 -3.70
N ARG A 488 -13.97 26.25 -4.39
CA ARG A 488 -12.76 27.06 -4.68
C ARG A 488 -13.07 28.45 -5.28
N ASN A 489 -14.18 28.57 -5.99
CA ASN A 489 -14.65 29.80 -6.64
C ASN A 489 -15.73 30.57 -5.83
N GLU A 490 -16.21 30.03 -4.71
CA GLU A 490 -17.17 30.69 -3.81
C GLU A 490 -16.50 31.75 -2.95
N THR A 491 -17.30 32.65 -2.38
CA THR A 491 -16.82 33.69 -1.45
C THR A 491 -16.19 33.04 -0.22
N CYS A 492 -15.00 33.50 0.13
CA CYS A 492 -14.22 32.97 1.23
C CYS A 492 -14.95 33.21 2.57
N PRO A 493 -15.11 32.17 3.41
CA PRO A 493 -15.89 32.27 4.65
C PRO A 493 -15.24 33.14 5.72
N CYS A 494 -13.96 33.53 5.56
CA CYS A 494 -13.28 34.48 6.44
C CYS A 494 -13.77 35.94 6.33
N GLY A 495 -14.80 36.21 5.51
CA GLY A 495 -15.40 37.54 5.39
C GLY A 495 -14.61 38.54 4.55
N SER A 496 -13.56 38.10 3.83
CA SER A 496 -12.69 38.99 3.05
C SER A 496 -13.32 39.54 1.75
N GLY A 497 -14.50 39.03 1.37
CA GLY A 497 -15.17 39.34 0.10
C GLY A 497 -14.47 38.76 -1.14
N LYS A 498 -13.35 38.04 -0.98
CA LYS A 498 -12.59 37.39 -2.07
C LYS A 498 -13.05 35.96 -2.28
N LYS A 499 -12.80 35.38 -3.46
CA LYS A 499 -13.01 33.94 -3.71
C LYS A 499 -12.04 33.09 -2.87
N TYR A 500 -12.48 31.92 -2.40
CA TYR A 500 -11.72 31.05 -1.50
C TYR A 500 -10.29 30.77 -1.99
N LYS A 501 -10.11 30.41 -3.27
CA LYS A 501 -8.79 30.17 -3.89
C LYS A 501 -7.81 31.35 -3.89
N LYS A 502 -8.28 32.57 -3.63
CA LYS A 502 -7.46 33.78 -3.61
C LYS A 502 -7.27 34.34 -2.19
N CYS A 503 -7.71 33.60 -1.17
CA CYS A 503 -7.66 34.01 0.22
C CYS A 503 -7.15 32.89 1.11
N CYS A 504 -8.05 32.10 1.72
CA CYS A 504 -7.67 31.02 2.65
C CYS A 504 -7.30 29.70 1.96
N GLY A 505 -7.57 29.56 0.65
CA GLY A 505 -7.17 28.39 -0.14
C GLY A 505 -5.91 28.64 -0.98
N LYS A 506 -4.94 29.37 -0.41
CA LYS A 506 -3.62 29.62 -0.99
C LYS A 506 -2.62 28.63 -0.41
#